data_AF-A0A1I6SYR8-F1
#
_entry.id   AF-A0A1I6SYR8-F1
#
_cell.length_a   1.000
_cell.length_b   1.000
_cell.length_c   1.000
_cell.angle_alpha   90.00
_cell.angle_beta   90.00
_cell.angle_gamma   90.00
#
_symmetry.space_group_name_H-M   'P 1'
#
loop_
_entity.id
_entity.type
_entity.pdbx_description
1 polymer ?
#
loop_
_entity_poly.entity_id
_entity_poly.type
_entity_poly.pdbx_seq_one_letter_code
_entity_poly.pdbx_strand_id
1 'polypeptide(L)'
;MTGWDIDPEGVEGVLETAGERAADLEGWGAHYLETVQSAAVSAGTLNFGGPVPAEGAVGLVGQALAEFVEHTQRDVLFIGARIGKSLEGARDAAIAYLEGDAEMAADTQRLALRAPELDLRPPDQRPEGPR
;
A
#
# COMPACT_ATOMS: atom_id res chain seq x y z
N MET A 1 9.73 25.98 7.69
CA MET A 1 9.39 24.56 7.86
C MET A 1 8.72 24.11 6.59
N THR A 2 9.22 23.02 5.99
CA THR A 2 8.77 22.49 4.69
C THR A 2 7.30 22.11 4.79
N GLY A 3 6.49 22.46 3.78
CA GLY A 3 5.02 22.46 3.81
C GLY A 3 4.33 21.09 3.84
N TRP A 4 4.79 20.18 4.68
CA TRP A 4 4.15 18.91 4.99
C TRP A 4 3.61 19.02 6.40
N ASP A 5 2.35 19.44 6.49
CA ASP A 5 1.53 19.35 7.71
C ASP A 5 0.59 18.16 7.46
N ILE A 6 0.94 16.99 8.00
CA ILE A 6 0.14 15.78 7.84
C ILE A 6 -0.77 15.61 9.05
N ASP A 7 -2.02 15.24 8.81
CA ASP A 7 -2.96 14.80 9.84
C ASP A 7 -2.79 13.28 10.03
N PRO A 8 -2.18 12.81 11.14
CA PRO A 8 -1.89 11.40 11.33
C PRO A 8 -3.15 10.54 11.43
N GLU A 9 -4.21 11.06 12.08
CA GLU A 9 -5.50 10.37 12.19
C GLU A 9 -6.18 10.30 10.82
N GLY A 10 -6.12 11.39 10.06
CA GLY A 10 -6.60 11.43 8.67
C GLY A 10 -5.87 10.43 7.76
N VAL A 11 -4.55 10.30 7.90
CA VAL A 11 -3.75 9.32 7.16
C VAL A 11 -4.14 7.89 7.56
N GLU A 12 -4.29 7.61 8.86
CA GLU A 12 -4.73 6.29 9.35
C GLU A 12 -6.09 5.90 8.75
N GLY A 13 -7.08 6.80 8.76
CA GLY A 13 -8.39 6.53 8.17
C GLY A 13 -8.36 6.26 6.67
N VAL A 14 -7.48 6.94 5.93
CA VAL A 14 -7.26 6.66 4.50
C VAL A 14 -6.59 5.30 4.29
N LEU A 15 -5.61 4.94 5.13
CA LEU A 15 -4.93 3.65 5.06
C LEU A 15 -5.87 2.49 5.40
N GLU A 16 -6.73 2.64 6.40
CA GLU A 16 -7.75 1.66 6.76
C GLU A 16 -8.73 1.46 5.59
N THR A 17 -9.31 2.55 5.08
CA THR A 17 -10.24 2.49 3.94
C THR A 17 -9.59 1.85 2.72
N ALA A 18 -8.34 2.21 2.41
CA ALA A 18 -7.62 1.65 1.27
C ALA A 18 -7.26 0.17 1.48
N GLY A 19 -6.95 -0.22 2.72
CA GLY A 19 -6.74 -1.61 3.13
C GLY A 19 -8.00 -2.46 2.97
N GLU A 20 -9.17 -1.95 3.35
CA GLU A 20 -10.46 -2.62 3.11
C GLU A 20 -10.71 -2.86 1.61
N ARG A 21 -10.47 -1.84 0.77
CA ARG A 21 -10.62 -2.00 -0.69
C ARG A 21 -9.60 -2.96 -1.29
N ALA A 22 -8.40 -3.02 -0.72
CA ALA A 22 -7.39 -4.00 -1.12
C ALA A 22 -7.84 -5.42 -0.78
N ALA A 23 -8.43 -5.63 0.40
CA ALA A 23 -8.99 -6.92 0.81
C ALA A 23 -10.16 -7.34 -0.09
N ASP A 24 -11.04 -6.40 -0.46
CA ASP A 24 -12.09 -6.66 -1.45
C ASP A 24 -11.51 -7.16 -2.78
N LEU A 25 -10.43 -6.53 -3.26
CA LEU A 25 -9.78 -6.90 -4.52
C LEU A 25 -9.17 -8.30 -4.46
N GLU A 26 -8.59 -8.71 -3.33
CA GLU A 26 -8.14 -10.09 -3.13
C GLU A 26 -9.32 -11.08 -3.21
N GLY A 27 -10.46 -10.73 -2.60
CA GLY A 27 -11.71 -11.48 -2.73
C GLY A 27 -12.18 -11.62 -4.18
N TRP A 28 -12.10 -10.54 -4.97
CA TRP A 28 -12.39 -10.56 -6.40
C TRP A 28 -11.42 -11.44 -7.19
N GLY A 29 -10.15 -11.52 -6.80
CA GLY A 29 -9.16 -12.42 -7.42
C GLY A 29 -9.52 -13.90 -7.24
N ALA A 30 -9.95 -14.29 -6.04
CA ALA A 30 -10.45 -15.63 -5.77
C ALA A 30 -11.72 -15.94 -6.58
N HIS A 31 -12.67 -15.01 -6.58
CA HIS A 31 -13.91 -15.15 -7.35
C HIS A 31 -13.66 -15.22 -8.86
N TYR A 32 -12.69 -14.47 -9.37
CA TYR A 32 -12.28 -14.52 -10.78
C TYR A 32 -11.78 -15.92 -11.16
N LEU A 33 -10.91 -16.53 -10.37
CA LEU A 33 -10.41 -17.89 -10.63
C LEU A 33 -11.54 -18.92 -10.61
N GLU A 34 -12.43 -18.85 -9.62
CA GLU A 34 -13.59 -19.73 -9.52
C GLU A 34 -14.52 -19.58 -10.74
N THR A 35 -14.77 -18.35 -11.16
CA THR A 35 -15.63 -18.05 -12.31
C THR A 35 -15.02 -18.59 -13.61
N VAL A 36 -13.71 -18.42 -13.80
CA VAL A 36 -13.02 -18.96 -14.98
C VAL A 36 -13.05 -20.48 -14.99
N GLN A 37 -12.84 -21.13 -13.84
CA GLN A 37 -12.92 -22.58 -13.74
C GLN A 37 -14.34 -23.08 -14.03
N SER A 38 -15.35 -22.43 -13.46
CA SER A 38 -16.77 -22.75 -13.70
C SER A 38 -17.14 -22.56 -15.19
N ALA A 39 -16.67 -21.49 -15.82
CA ALA A 39 -16.87 -21.25 -17.25
C ALA A 39 -16.17 -22.30 -18.12
N ALA A 40 -14.95 -22.71 -17.76
CA ALA A 40 -14.20 -23.74 -18.47
C ALA A 40 -14.92 -25.10 -18.43
N VAL A 41 -15.48 -25.48 -17.28
CA VAL A 41 -16.29 -26.71 -17.14
C VAL A 41 -17.62 -26.59 -17.90
N SER A 42 -18.26 -25.43 -17.83
CA SER A 42 -19.58 -25.20 -18.45
C SER A 42 -19.52 -25.08 -19.98
N ALA A 43 -18.37 -24.75 -20.56
CA ALA A 43 -18.21 -24.62 -22.01
C ALA A 43 -18.27 -25.97 -22.76
N GLY A 44 -18.36 -27.09 -22.04
CA GLY A 44 -18.54 -28.42 -22.59
C GLY A 44 -17.28 -29.01 -23.21
N THR A 45 -17.41 -30.22 -23.72
CA THR A 45 -16.32 -31.00 -24.33
C THR A 45 -16.50 -31.09 -25.83
N LEU A 46 -15.38 -31.08 -26.57
CA LEU A 46 -15.43 -31.37 -27.99
C LEU A 46 -15.67 -32.86 -28.21
N ASN A 47 -16.73 -33.19 -28.95
CA ASN A 47 -16.95 -34.53 -29.48
C ASN A 47 -16.85 -34.49 -31.01
N PHE A 48 -15.77 -35.07 -31.55
CA PHE A 48 -15.54 -35.16 -33.00
C PHE A 48 -16.18 -36.41 -33.64
N GLY A 49 -17.25 -36.94 -33.06
CA GLY A 49 -17.93 -38.14 -33.55
C GLY A 49 -17.25 -39.46 -33.14
N GLY A 50 -16.36 -39.42 -32.14
CA GLY A 50 -15.71 -40.57 -31.53
C GLY A 50 -16.41 -41.02 -30.23
N PRO A 51 -15.88 -42.04 -29.53
CA PRO A 51 -16.40 -42.44 -28.23
C PRO A 51 -16.49 -41.24 -27.27
N VAL A 52 -17.49 -41.28 -26.38
CA VAL A 52 -17.79 -40.20 -25.43
C VAL A 52 -16.50 -39.73 -24.75
N PRO A 53 -16.22 -38.41 -24.70
CA PRO A 53 -15.04 -37.90 -24.03
C PRO A 53 -14.97 -38.42 -22.58
N ALA A 54 -13.76 -38.71 -22.11
CA ALA A 54 -13.56 -39.11 -20.73
C ALA A 54 -14.16 -38.09 -19.76
N GLU A 55 -14.68 -38.57 -18.63
CA GLU A 55 -15.25 -37.73 -17.57
C GLU A 55 -14.18 -36.69 -17.14
N GLY A 56 -14.53 -35.40 -17.25
CA GLY A 56 -13.59 -34.30 -16.95
C GLY A 56 -12.75 -33.79 -18.12
N ALA A 57 -12.97 -34.26 -19.35
CA ALA A 57 -12.41 -33.57 -20.52
C ALA A 57 -12.89 -32.12 -20.56
N VAL A 58 -12.08 -31.20 -21.10
CA VAL A 58 -12.40 -29.77 -21.22
C VAL A 58 -12.33 -29.40 -22.71
N GLY A 59 -13.32 -28.68 -23.22
CA GLY A 59 -13.33 -28.22 -24.62
C GLY A 59 -12.35 -27.08 -24.88
N LEU A 60 -12.23 -26.68 -26.15
CA LEU A 60 -11.29 -25.61 -26.58
C LEU A 60 -11.43 -24.31 -25.79
N VAL A 61 -12.67 -23.94 -25.42
CA VAL A 61 -12.92 -22.73 -24.64
C VAL A 61 -12.31 -22.83 -23.25
N GLY A 62 -12.48 -23.96 -22.55
CA GLY A 62 -11.87 -24.14 -21.25
C GLY A 62 -10.34 -24.23 -21.31
N GLN A 63 -9.78 -24.74 -22.41
CA GLN A 63 -8.34 -24.73 -22.65
C GLN A 63 -7.80 -23.30 -22.89
N ALA A 64 -8.51 -22.49 -23.67
CA ALA A 64 -8.18 -21.08 -23.87
C ALA A 64 -8.30 -20.26 -22.58
N LEU A 65 -9.27 -20.58 -21.72
CA LEU A 65 -9.41 -19.98 -20.41
C LEU A 65 -8.28 -20.36 -19.45
N ALA A 66 -7.81 -21.61 -19.49
CA ALA A 66 -6.64 -22.03 -18.71
C ALA A 66 -5.37 -21.27 -19.13
N GLU A 67 -5.10 -21.17 -20.44
CA GLU A 67 -4.00 -20.37 -20.99
C GLU A 67 -4.11 -18.89 -20.61
N PHE A 68 -5.32 -18.32 -20.67
CA PHE A 68 -5.56 -16.94 -20.26
C PHE A 68 -5.23 -16.70 -18.78
N VAL A 69 -5.67 -17.61 -17.90
CA VAL A 69 -5.35 -17.53 -16.47
C VAL A 69 -3.85 -17.68 -16.24
N GLU A 70 -3.19 -18.62 -16.91
CA GLU A 70 -1.75 -18.84 -16.78
C GLU A 70 -0.95 -17.58 -17.16
N HIS A 71 -1.36 -16.88 -18.22
CA HIS A 71 -0.72 -15.65 -18.67
C HIS A 71 -1.06 -14.41 -17.83
N THR A 72 -2.20 -14.40 -17.14
CA THR A 72 -2.65 -13.22 -16.36
C THR A 72 -2.43 -13.35 -14.85
N GLN A 73 -2.21 -14.56 -14.33
CA GLN A 73 -2.03 -14.83 -12.90
C GLN A 73 -0.92 -13.97 -12.30
N ARG A 74 0.22 -13.87 -12.98
CA ARG A 74 1.34 -13.07 -12.50
C ARG A 74 0.96 -11.60 -12.34
N ASP A 75 0.21 -11.05 -13.28
CA ASP A 75 -0.16 -9.64 -13.28
C ASP A 75 -1.19 -9.36 -12.17
N VAL A 76 -2.14 -10.26 -11.93
CA VAL A 76 -3.09 -10.18 -10.81
C VAL A 76 -2.36 -10.21 -9.47
N LEU A 77 -1.44 -11.16 -9.28
CA LEU A 77 -0.63 -11.25 -8.06
C LEU A 77 0.26 -10.01 -7.87
N PHE A 78 0.82 -9.48 -8.97
CA PHE A 78 1.65 -8.29 -8.94
C PHE A 78 0.86 -7.05 -8.47
N ILE A 79 -0.40 -6.90 -8.89
CA ILE A 79 -1.26 -5.81 -8.45
C ILE A 79 -1.48 -5.88 -6.92
N GLY A 80 -1.83 -7.06 -6.40
CA GLY A 80 -2.01 -7.26 -4.95
C GLY A 80 -0.73 -6.91 -4.17
N ALA A 81 0.40 -7.45 -4.59
CA ALA A 81 1.69 -7.17 -3.96
C ALA A 81 2.06 -5.67 -3.99
N ARG A 82 1.76 -4.99 -5.12
CA ARG A 82 2.02 -3.56 -5.28
C ARG A 82 1.13 -2.72 -4.38
N ILE A 83 -0.14 -3.08 -4.21
CA ILE A 83 -1.07 -2.40 -3.29
C ILE A 83 -0.56 -2.53 -1.86
N GLY A 84 -0.26 -3.75 -1.42
CA GLY A 84 0.29 -3.99 -0.08
C GLY A 84 1.55 -3.17 0.21
N LYS A 85 2.51 -3.17 -0.73
CA LYS A 85 3.74 -2.38 -0.60
C LYS A 85 3.51 -0.86 -0.58
N SER A 86 2.50 -0.38 -1.29
CA SER A 86 2.15 1.04 -1.30
C SER A 86 1.53 1.48 0.02
N LEU A 87 0.64 0.66 0.59
CA LEU A 87 0.04 0.90 1.91
C LEU A 87 1.08 0.86 3.03
N GLU A 88 1.96 -0.14 3.00
CA GLU A 88 3.08 -0.28 3.93
C GLU A 88 3.99 0.96 3.88
N GLY A 89 4.42 1.38 2.68
CA GLY A 89 5.27 2.55 2.54
C GLY A 89 4.61 3.86 3.01
N ALA A 90 3.31 4.02 2.78
CA ALA A 90 2.56 5.18 3.26
C ALA A 90 2.43 5.19 4.78
N ARG A 91 2.19 4.03 5.41
CA ARG A 91 2.20 3.86 6.85
C ARG A 91 3.57 4.18 7.46
N ASP A 92 4.63 3.63 6.90
CA ASP A 92 5.99 3.83 7.40
C ASP A 92 6.42 5.30 7.27
N ALA A 93 6.02 5.99 6.20
CA ALA A 93 6.26 7.42 6.04
C ALA A 93 5.56 8.25 7.14
N ALA A 94 4.32 7.90 7.50
CA ALA A 94 3.60 8.58 8.57
C ALA A 94 4.25 8.36 9.95
N ILE A 95 4.73 7.14 10.21
CA ILE A 95 5.49 6.83 11.44
C ILE A 95 6.78 7.66 11.49
N ALA A 96 7.57 7.68 10.42
CA ALA A 96 8.82 8.43 10.36
C ALA A 96 8.61 9.94 10.58
N TYR A 97 7.49 10.49 10.11
CA TYR A 97 7.12 11.87 10.36
C TYR A 97 6.88 12.13 11.86
N LEU A 98 6.07 11.29 12.51
CA LEU A 98 5.75 11.41 13.94
C LEU A 98 6.99 11.26 14.84
N GLU A 99 7.85 10.29 14.51
CA GLU A 99 9.10 10.07 15.24
C GLU A 99 10.04 11.27 15.11
N GLY A 100 10.18 11.83 13.90
CA GLY A 100 10.98 13.03 13.66
C GLY A 100 10.48 14.26 14.43
N ASP A 101 9.16 14.47 14.50
CA ASP A 101 8.56 15.56 15.28
C ASP A 101 8.81 15.39 16.79
N ALA A 102 8.72 14.15 17.30
CA ALA A 102 9.03 13.86 18.69
C ALA A 102 10.51 14.13 19.03
N GLU A 103 11.45 13.75 18.14
CA GLU A 103 12.87 14.04 18.30
C GLU A 103 13.16 15.55 18.29
N MET A 104 12.62 16.30 17.33
CA MET A 104 12.77 17.75 17.26
C MET A 104 12.20 18.46 18.49
N ALA A 105 11.05 18.00 19.01
CA ALA A 105 10.47 18.52 20.24
C ALA A 105 11.36 18.27 21.46
N ALA A 106 11.87 17.05 21.61
CA ALA A 106 12.77 16.69 22.70
C ALA A 106 14.08 17.49 22.67
N ASP A 107 14.67 17.67 21.48
CA ASP A 107 15.89 18.46 21.32
C ASP A 107 15.65 19.95 21.57
N THR A 108 14.53 20.50 21.09
CA THR A 108 14.14 21.89 21.36
C THR A 108 13.95 22.13 22.86
N GLN A 109 13.28 21.21 23.55
CA GLN A 109 13.13 21.28 25.00
C GLN A 109 14.49 21.24 25.71
N ARG A 110 15.38 20.34 25.30
CA ARG A 110 16.74 20.24 25.86
C ARG A 110 17.55 21.52 25.62
N LEU A 111 17.41 22.14 24.45
CA LEU A 111 18.04 23.42 24.12
C LEU A 111 17.48 24.56 24.98
N ALA A 112 16.16 24.62 25.16
CA ALA A 112 15.50 25.65 25.97
C ALA A 112 15.85 25.57 27.47
N LEU A 113 16.17 24.38 27.97
CA LEU A 113 16.64 24.17 29.35
C LEU A 113 18.11 24.58 29.59
N ARG A 114 18.87 24.92 28.54
CA ARG A 114 20.25 25.40 28.70
C ARG A 114 20.26 26.75 29.40
N ALA A 115 21.28 26.98 30.22
CA ALA A 115 21.44 28.26 30.90
C ALA A 115 21.49 29.40 29.86
N PRO A 116 20.69 30.47 30.03
CA PRO A 116 20.73 31.60 29.13
C PRO A 116 22.06 32.33 29.27
N GLU A 117 22.68 32.68 28.14
CA GLU A 117 23.83 33.57 28.13
C GLU A 117 23.35 34.99 28.43
N LEU A 118 23.56 35.44 29.67
CA LEU A 118 23.23 36.78 30.09
C LEU A 118 24.34 37.74 29.66
N ASP A 119 24.04 38.59 28.68
CA ASP A 119 24.88 39.74 28.39
C ASP A 119 24.59 40.85 29.41
N LEU A 120 25.43 40.94 30.43
CA LEU A 120 25.33 41.94 31.51
C LEU A 120 25.98 43.29 31.16
N ARG A 121 26.46 43.48 29.91
CA ARG A 121 27.04 44.76 29.48
C ARG A 121 25.98 45.86 29.46
N PRO A 122 26.35 47.12 29.79
CA PRO A 122 25.44 48.25 29.71
C PRO A 122 24.97 48.49 28.26
N PRO A 123 23.79 49.12 28.04
CA PRO A 123 23.11 49.14 26.75
C PRO A 123 23.93 49.74 25.59
N ASP A 124 24.85 50.64 25.91
CA ASP A 124 25.78 51.33 25.01
C ASP A 124 26.97 50.45 24.56
N GLN A 125 27.18 49.30 25.20
CA GLN A 125 28.32 48.39 24.95
C GLN A 125 27.87 47.00 24.49
N ARG A 126 26.58 46.78 24.26
CA ARG A 126 26.07 45.53 23.70
C ARG A 126 26.29 45.52 22.18
N PRO A 127 26.89 44.47 21.62
CA PRO A 127 26.98 44.31 20.17
C PRO A 127 25.56 44.20 19.61
N GLU A 128 25.31 44.78 18.43
CA GLU A 128 24.07 44.52 17.71
C GLU A 128 23.98 43.01 17.48
N GLY A 129 22.90 42.40 17.98
CA GLY A 129 22.76 40.94 18.07
C GLY A 129 22.89 40.23 16.72
N PRO A 130 23.10 38.90 16.73
CA PRO A 130 23.24 38.14 15.49
C PRO A 130 21.97 38.26 14.64
N ARG A 131 22.17 38.54 13.34
CA ARG A 131 21.13 38.48 12.29
C ARG A 131 20.75 37.05 11.98
#